data_AF-A0A445I8C3-F1
#
_entry.id   AF-A0A445I8C3-F1
#
_cell.length_a   1.000
_cell.length_b   1.000
_cell.length_c   1.000
_cell.angle_alpha   90.00
_cell.angle_beta   90.00
_cell.angle_gamma   90.00
#
_symmetry.space_group_name_H-M   'P 1'
#
loop_
_entity.id
_entity.type
_entity.pdbx_description
1 polymer ?
#
loop_
_entity_poly.entity_id
_entity_poly.type
_entity_poly.pdbx_seq_one_letter_code
_entity_poly.pdbx_strand_id
1 'polypeptide(L)'
;MATILRRFFTIRSVSAYSLTPFTRTQPSLPLTRPLLLHARPSSSSTSPSRTPSEKQFETWVQALKPGFTPSDVAQALQAQSDPDLALDIFRWTAQQRNYKHTHHTYLIVIKHLIAGRRYHHAETLIEEVIAGAIDDASIPLYNSIIRFCCGRKFLFNRAFDVYKKMLNSNDCKPNLETYSLLFNSLLRRFNKLNVCYVYLHAVRSLTKQMKASGVIPDTFVVNMIIKAYAKCLEVDEAIRVFREMGLYGCEPNAYSFGYIAKGLCEKGRVDQGLGFYREMREKGFVPSTSTFVIIVCSLAMERRLEDAIELLFDMLGQSRSPDHLTYKTVLEGLCREGRVDEAFELLDECKKRDVSMGEKTYKSLLNDLYVICRE
;
A
#
# COMPACT_ATOMS: atom_id res chain seq x y z
N MET A 1 -8.15 -41.49 -13.55
CA MET A 1 -7.39 -40.68 -12.57
C MET A 1 -5.90 -40.62 -12.87
N ALA A 2 -5.23 -41.71 -13.27
CA ALA A 2 -3.90 -41.65 -13.93
C ALA A 2 -3.86 -40.67 -15.14
N THR A 3 -5.02 -40.32 -15.69
CA THR A 3 -5.20 -39.46 -16.88
C THR A 3 -4.93 -37.97 -16.66
N ILE A 4 -5.09 -37.38 -15.47
CA ILE A 4 -4.86 -35.93 -15.28
C ILE A 4 -3.35 -35.66 -15.15
N LEU A 5 -2.68 -36.37 -14.22
CA LEU A 5 -1.21 -36.35 -14.14
C LEU A 5 -0.60 -36.76 -15.49
N ARG A 6 -1.07 -37.85 -16.15
CA ARG A 6 -0.59 -38.23 -17.50
C ARG A 6 -0.89 -37.21 -18.60
N ARG A 7 -2.05 -36.50 -18.59
CA ARG A 7 -2.36 -35.43 -19.56
C ARG A 7 -1.39 -34.25 -19.41
N PHE A 8 -1.06 -33.87 -18.18
CA PHE A 8 -0.03 -32.85 -17.95
C PHE A 8 1.37 -33.33 -18.35
N PHE A 9 1.68 -34.63 -18.22
CA PHE A 9 2.94 -35.20 -18.70
C PHE A 9 3.06 -35.29 -20.23
N THR A 10 1.95 -35.30 -20.99
CA THR A 10 1.99 -35.46 -22.47
C THR A 10 2.02 -34.14 -23.26
N ILE A 11 1.62 -33.01 -22.68
CA ILE A 11 1.45 -31.73 -23.42
C ILE A 11 2.78 -31.00 -23.72
N ARG A 12 3.94 -31.51 -23.26
CA ARG A 12 5.23 -30.79 -23.36
C ARG A 12 6.12 -31.15 -24.57
N SER A 13 5.60 -31.74 -25.65
CA SER A 13 6.43 -32.07 -26.83
C SER A 13 6.40 -31.07 -27.99
N VAL A 14 5.61 -29.98 -27.95
CA VAL A 14 5.58 -29.02 -29.08
C VAL A 14 5.56 -27.58 -28.58
N SER A 15 6.74 -26.97 -28.50
CA SER A 15 7.01 -25.55 -28.84
C SER A 15 8.40 -25.17 -28.34
N ALA A 16 9.42 -25.51 -29.12
CA ALA A 16 10.77 -24.95 -28.96
C ALA A 16 10.81 -23.57 -29.60
N TYR A 17 10.94 -22.51 -28.79
CA TYR A 17 11.49 -21.23 -29.25
C TYR A 17 12.81 -20.99 -28.53
N SER A 18 13.84 -20.87 -29.36
CA SER A 18 15.26 -20.73 -29.07
C SER A 18 15.61 -19.42 -28.37
N LEU A 19 16.33 -19.50 -27.25
CA LEU A 19 17.10 -18.40 -26.67
C LEU A 19 18.57 -18.82 -26.60
N THR A 20 19.42 -18.15 -27.39
CA THR A 20 20.87 -18.31 -27.41
C THR A 20 21.53 -17.47 -26.30
N PRO A 21 22.56 -17.98 -25.59
CA PRO A 21 23.26 -17.24 -24.54
C PRO A 21 24.41 -16.39 -25.12
N PHE A 22 24.50 -15.13 -24.70
CA PHE A 22 25.66 -14.27 -24.97
C PHE A 22 26.68 -14.42 -23.83
N THR A 23 27.87 -14.92 -24.18
CA THR A 23 29.03 -15.07 -23.33
C THR A 23 29.85 -13.78 -23.23
N ARG A 24 30.49 -13.64 -22.08
CA ARG A 24 31.31 -12.51 -21.61
C ARG A 24 32.76 -12.78 -21.97
N THR A 25 33.43 -11.84 -22.64
CA THR A 25 34.90 -11.81 -22.77
C THR A 25 35.43 -10.40 -22.60
N GLN A 26 36.21 -10.18 -21.53
CA GLN A 26 37.13 -9.05 -21.41
C GLN A 26 38.40 -9.32 -22.22
N PRO A 27 39.15 -8.26 -22.57
CA PRO A 27 40.58 -8.28 -22.27
C PRO A 27 41.10 -6.98 -21.63
N SER A 28 42.30 -7.10 -21.09
CA SER A 28 42.98 -6.30 -20.06
C SER A 28 44.06 -5.32 -20.58
N LEU A 29 44.44 -4.36 -19.69
CA LEU A 29 45.72 -3.59 -19.53
C LEU A 29 45.90 -2.22 -20.24
N PRO A 30 46.80 -1.31 -19.75
CA PRO A 30 47.49 -1.21 -18.44
C PRO A 30 47.43 0.18 -17.75
N LEU A 31 48.06 0.23 -16.57
CA LEU A 31 48.29 1.37 -15.67
C LEU A 31 49.04 2.57 -16.27
N THR A 32 48.69 3.79 -15.83
CA THR A 32 49.66 4.84 -15.43
C THR A 32 48.97 5.92 -14.59
N ARG A 33 49.55 6.21 -13.42
CA ARG A 33 49.25 7.37 -12.54
C ARG A 33 49.98 8.61 -13.07
N PRO A 34 49.55 9.82 -12.68
CA PRO A 34 50.33 10.54 -11.67
C PRO A 34 49.52 11.17 -10.53
N LEU A 35 50.28 11.39 -9.45
CA LEU A 35 49.94 11.99 -8.16
C LEU A 35 49.51 13.46 -8.26
N LEU A 36 48.61 13.90 -7.39
CA LEU A 36 48.73 15.21 -6.72
C LEU A 36 48.15 15.10 -5.30
N LEU A 37 49.04 15.31 -4.33
CA LEU A 37 48.74 15.52 -2.92
C LEU A 37 47.94 16.84 -2.79
N HIS A 38 46.97 16.87 -1.87
CA HIS A 38 46.95 17.92 -0.83
C HIS A 38 46.03 17.54 0.35
N ALA A 39 46.69 17.42 1.50
CA ALA A 39 46.31 17.72 2.88
C ALA A 39 44.81 17.73 3.27
N ARG A 40 44.45 16.80 4.14
CA ARG A 40 43.37 16.97 5.13
C ARG A 40 43.85 17.83 6.29
N PRO A 41 43.00 18.71 6.84
CA PRO A 41 43.01 18.99 8.26
C PRO A 41 41.85 18.24 8.93
N SER A 42 42.20 17.49 9.97
CA SER A 42 41.30 17.00 11.01
C SER A 42 40.64 18.16 11.77
N SER A 43 39.34 18.09 12.08
CA SER A 43 38.83 18.57 13.35
C SER A 43 37.40 18.10 13.65
N SER A 44 37.27 17.56 14.86
CA SER A 44 36.14 17.63 15.80
C SER A 44 34.74 17.23 15.32
N SER A 45 34.35 16.04 15.78
CA SER A 45 32.99 15.74 16.21
C SER A 45 32.46 16.82 17.17
N THR A 46 31.43 17.55 16.76
CA THR A 46 30.52 18.26 17.66
C THR A 46 29.23 18.51 16.91
N SER A 47 28.16 17.84 17.32
CA SER A 47 26.79 18.25 17.03
C SER A 47 26.48 19.52 17.81
N PRO A 48 25.92 20.55 17.16
CA PRO A 48 24.84 21.29 17.80
C PRO A 48 23.70 21.58 16.83
N SER A 49 22.49 21.64 17.38
CA SER A 49 21.34 22.34 16.82
C SER A 49 21.79 23.73 16.34
N ARG A 50 21.85 23.93 15.02
CA ARG A 50 22.17 25.24 14.44
C ARG A 50 20.96 26.14 14.64
N THR A 51 21.08 27.09 15.55
CA THR A 51 20.35 28.36 15.46
C THR A 51 20.66 29.01 14.11
N PRO A 52 19.70 29.69 13.48
CA PRO A 52 19.98 30.47 12.28
C PRO A 52 21.07 31.49 12.58
N SER A 53 21.95 31.78 11.62
CA SER A 53 22.88 32.90 11.82
C SER A 53 22.04 34.18 11.98
N GLU A 54 22.28 34.94 13.05
CA GLU A 54 21.58 36.19 13.35
C GLU A 54 21.49 37.11 12.11
N LYS A 55 22.55 37.11 11.29
CA LYS A 55 22.61 37.78 9.98
C LYS A 55 21.54 37.36 8.98
N GLN A 56 21.20 36.08 8.89
CA GLN A 56 20.14 35.59 7.99
C GLN A 56 18.77 36.07 8.45
N PHE A 57 18.52 36.07 9.76
CA PHE A 57 17.29 36.61 10.34
C PHE A 57 17.19 38.12 10.12
N GLU A 58 18.25 38.88 10.38
CA GLU A 58 18.31 40.32 10.14
C GLU A 58 18.10 40.69 8.66
N THR A 59 18.73 39.95 7.73
CA THR A 59 18.57 40.17 6.29
C THR A 59 17.11 39.99 5.86
N TRP A 60 16.42 39.02 6.45
CA TRP A 60 15.01 38.78 6.20
C TRP A 60 14.12 39.87 6.81
N VAL A 61 14.38 40.30 8.06
CA VAL A 61 13.63 41.39 8.70
C VAL A 61 13.77 42.68 7.90
N GLN A 62 14.95 42.94 7.33
CA GLN A 62 15.17 44.09 6.44
C GLN A 62 14.46 43.96 5.09
N ALA A 63 14.29 42.73 4.58
CA ALA A 63 13.57 42.46 3.34
C ALA A 63 12.06 42.63 3.47
N LEU A 64 11.48 42.37 4.65
CA LEU A 64 10.10 42.69 4.94
C LEU A 64 9.93 44.19 5.22
N LYS A 65 9.38 44.91 4.24
CA LYS A 65 9.06 46.34 4.39
C LYS A 65 8.03 46.57 5.52
N PRO A 66 8.02 47.75 6.17
CA PRO A 66 6.93 48.14 7.07
C PRO A 66 5.58 48.03 6.35
N GLY A 67 4.62 47.29 6.94
CA GLY A 67 3.31 47.04 6.32
C GLY A 67 3.28 45.87 5.33
N PHE A 68 4.16 44.88 5.49
CA PHE A 68 4.20 43.68 4.66
C PHE A 68 2.84 42.94 4.60
N THR A 69 2.57 42.32 3.46
CA THR A 69 1.37 41.54 3.20
C THR A 69 1.59 40.05 3.49
N PRO A 70 0.51 39.25 3.65
CA PRO A 70 0.63 37.79 3.74
C PRO A 70 1.35 37.15 2.54
N SER A 71 1.29 37.78 1.36
CA SER A 71 2.01 37.33 0.16
C SER A 71 3.53 37.51 0.32
N ASP A 72 3.97 38.64 0.88
CA ASP A 72 5.39 38.90 1.16
C ASP A 72 5.94 37.88 2.16
N VAL A 73 5.17 37.57 3.21
CA VAL A 73 5.52 36.54 4.19
C VAL A 73 5.59 35.16 3.54
N ALA A 74 4.63 34.82 2.68
CA ALA A 74 4.63 33.54 1.96
C ALA A 74 5.87 33.39 1.06
N GLN A 75 6.24 34.42 0.29
CA GLN A 75 7.44 34.40 -0.54
C GLN A 75 8.69 34.23 0.32
N ALA A 76 8.75 34.95 1.44
CA ALA A 76 9.91 34.91 2.31
C ALA A 76 10.07 33.55 3.02
N LEU A 77 8.95 32.89 3.36
CA LEU A 77 8.93 31.51 3.87
C LEU A 77 9.36 30.50 2.82
N GLN A 78 8.88 30.62 1.57
CA GLN A 78 9.26 29.73 0.47
C GLN A 78 10.76 29.81 0.13
N ALA A 79 11.37 30.99 0.31
CA ALA A 79 12.79 31.17 0.10
C ALA A 79 13.68 30.49 1.17
N GLN A 80 13.10 30.04 2.29
CA GLN A 80 13.88 29.44 3.37
C GLN A 80 14.19 27.97 3.13
N SER A 81 15.47 27.60 3.28
CA SER A 81 15.90 26.20 3.29
C SER A 81 15.91 25.60 4.70
N ASP A 82 16.04 26.44 5.74
CA ASP A 82 16.07 26.02 7.14
C ASP A 82 14.65 26.01 7.74
N PRO A 83 14.13 24.84 8.18
CA PRO A 83 12.81 24.71 8.80
C PRO A 83 12.66 25.49 10.11
N ASP A 84 13.73 25.62 10.90
CA ASP A 84 13.67 26.29 12.20
C ASP A 84 13.58 27.81 12.00
N LEU A 85 14.39 28.37 11.07
CA LEU A 85 14.29 29.77 10.65
C LEU A 85 12.91 30.10 10.05
N ALA A 86 12.36 29.22 9.21
CA ALA A 86 11.02 29.40 8.65
C ALA A 86 9.94 29.49 9.76
N LEU A 87 10.09 28.70 10.82
CA LEU A 87 9.19 28.77 11.98
C LEU A 87 9.36 30.05 12.80
N ASP A 88 10.60 30.50 13.00
CA ASP A 88 10.87 31.74 13.73
C ASP A 88 10.30 32.96 12.98
N ILE A 89 10.48 33.01 11.66
CA ILE A 89 9.83 33.98 10.77
C ILE A 89 8.31 33.95 10.94
N PHE A 90 7.72 32.76 10.89
CA PHE A 90 6.27 32.58 11.03
C PHE A 90 5.76 33.09 12.38
N ARG A 91 6.48 32.80 13.47
CA ARG A 91 6.11 33.26 14.82
C ARG A 91 6.29 34.76 14.99
N TRP A 92 7.37 35.33 14.48
CA TRP A 92 7.64 36.76 14.55
C TRP A 92 6.60 37.57 13.77
N THR A 93 6.23 37.11 12.57
CA THR A 93 5.20 37.78 11.76
C THR A 93 3.83 37.75 12.44
N ALA A 94 3.50 36.67 13.16
CA ALA A 94 2.26 36.56 13.94
C ALA A 94 2.17 37.57 15.11
N GLN A 95 3.30 38.11 15.59
CA GLN A 95 3.33 39.11 16.67
C GLN A 95 3.12 40.55 16.17
N GLN A 96 3.14 40.78 14.85
CA GLN A 96 3.03 42.13 14.31
C GLN A 96 1.59 42.65 14.39
N ARG A 97 1.46 43.95 14.69
CA ARG A 97 0.15 44.61 14.79
C ARG A 97 -0.59 44.53 13.46
N ASN A 98 -1.86 44.14 13.51
CA ASN A 98 -2.77 44.00 12.36
C ASN A 98 -2.38 42.94 11.32
N TYR A 99 -1.49 42.01 11.64
CA TYR A 99 -1.16 40.90 10.76
C TYR A 99 -1.83 39.60 11.22
N LYS A 100 -2.40 38.86 10.27
CA LYS A 100 -2.91 37.50 10.47
C LYS A 100 -2.37 36.59 9.38
N HIS A 101 -1.98 35.37 9.77
CA HIS A 101 -1.60 34.33 8.82
C HIS A 101 -2.80 33.83 8.01
N THR A 102 -2.52 33.40 6.79
CA THR A 102 -3.52 32.84 5.87
C THR A 102 -3.32 31.33 5.76
N HIS A 103 -4.28 30.62 5.17
CA HIS A 103 -4.12 29.21 4.87
C HIS A 103 -2.85 28.89 4.05
N HIS A 104 -2.40 29.83 3.21
CA HIS A 104 -1.23 29.66 2.36
C HIS A 104 0.08 29.72 3.16
N THR A 105 0.22 30.67 4.09
CA THR A 105 1.42 30.75 4.94
C THR A 105 1.52 29.53 5.86
N TYR A 106 0.40 29.08 6.45
CA TYR A 106 0.34 27.82 7.19
C TYR A 106 0.77 26.60 6.36
N LEU A 107 0.28 26.50 5.11
CA LEU A 107 0.63 25.38 4.22
C LEU A 107 2.13 25.31 3.94
N ILE A 108 2.76 26.45 3.66
CA ILE A 108 4.20 26.52 3.39
C ILE A 108 4.98 26.06 4.63
N VAL A 109 4.73 26.65 5.80
CA VAL A 109 5.50 26.32 7.02
C VAL A 109 5.30 24.86 7.42
N ILE A 110 4.07 24.35 7.39
CA ILE A 110 3.80 22.94 7.70
C ILE A 110 4.59 22.03 6.74
N LYS A 111 4.62 22.33 5.43
CA LYS A 111 5.42 21.56 4.47
C LYS A 111 6.93 21.62 4.77
N HIS A 112 7.47 22.79 5.09
CA HIS A 112 8.89 22.95 5.45
C HIS A 112 9.24 22.16 6.72
N LEU A 113 8.40 22.23 7.76
CA LEU A 113 8.61 21.49 9.01
C LEU A 113 8.54 19.97 8.80
N ILE A 114 7.62 19.50 7.96
CA ILE A 114 7.51 18.08 7.60
C ILE A 114 8.76 17.62 6.84
N ALA A 115 9.20 18.37 5.84
CA ALA A 115 10.41 18.08 5.07
C ALA A 115 11.66 18.08 5.95
N GLY A 116 11.73 19.04 6.87
CA GLY A 116 12.77 19.22 7.89
C GLY A 116 12.73 18.24 9.06
N ARG A 117 11.77 17.31 9.08
CA ARG A 117 11.54 16.34 10.17
C ARG A 117 11.25 16.97 11.55
N ARG A 118 10.81 18.23 11.60
CA ARG A 118 10.40 18.97 12.82
C ARG A 118 8.93 18.71 13.15
N TYR A 119 8.63 17.44 13.40
CA TYR A 119 7.24 16.96 13.49
C TYR A 119 6.46 17.51 14.68
N HIS A 120 7.11 17.73 15.83
CA HIS A 120 6.47 18.35 16.98
C HIS A 120 5.97 19.76 16.66
N HIS A 121 6.76 20.57 15.96
CA HIS A 121 6.33 21.91 15.55
C HIS A 121 5.24 21.86 14.48
N ALA A 122 5.28 20.89 13.57
CA ALA A 122 4.19 20.68 12.62
C ALA A 122 2.88 20.31 13.33
N GLU A 123 2.95 19.46 14.37
CA GLU A 123 1.80 19.06 15.18
C GLU A 123 1.19 20.25 15.93
N THR A 124 1.99 21.12 16.54
CA THR A 124 1.47 22.33 17.21
C THR A 124 0.74 23.26 16.25
N LEU A 125 1.28 23.47 15.04
CA LEU A 125 0.60 24.30 14.03
C LEU A 125 -0.68 23.65 13.51
N ILE A 126 -0.73 22.31 13.43
CA ILE A 126 -1.96 21.58 13.09
C ILE A 126 -3.03 21.78 14.17
N GLU A 127 -2.64 21.76 15.45
CA GLU A 127 -3.56 22.01 16.56
C GLU A 127 -4.12 23.44 16.53
N GLU A 128 -3.29 24.44 16.21
CA GLU A 128 -3.75 25.82 15.97
C GLU A 128 -4.77 25.89 14.82
N VAL A 129 -4.50 25.22 13.70
CA VAL A 129 -5.42 25.15 12.56
C VAL A 129 -6.74 24.47 12.96
N ILE A 130 -6.71 23.41 13.77
CA ILE A 130 -7.92 22.74 14.28
C ILE A 130 -8.67 23.65 15.25
N ALA A 131 -7.97 24.40 16.10
CA ALA A 131 -8.56 25.34 17.07
C ALA A 131 -9.23 26.57 16.42
N GLY A 132 -8.90 26.87 15.16
CA GLY A 132 -9.52 27.99 14.43
C GLY A 132 -8.63 29.22 14.29
N ALA A 133 -7.31 29.04 14.26
CA ALA A 133 -6.37 30.13 14.02
C ALA A 133 -6.49 30.76 12.61
N ILE A 134 -7.12 30.05 11.66
CA ILE A 134 -7.37 30.54 10.31
C ILE A 134 -8.87 30.74 10.08
N ASP A 135 -9.19 31.92 9.53
CA ASP A 135 -10.55 32.30 9.13
C ASP A 135 -10.90 31.77 7.72
N ASP A 136 -9.88 31.47 6.90
CA ASP A 136 -9.98 31.04 5.51
C ASP A 136 -9.78 29.51 5.34
N ALA A 137 -10.77 28.85 4.74
CA ALA A 137 -10.75 27.41 4.52
C ALA A 137 -10.06 27.04 3.20
N SER A 138 -9.16 26.04 3.21
CA SER A 138 -8.38 25.66 2.03
C SER A 138 -8.19 24.15 1.88
N ILE A 139 -8.64 23.62 0.74
CA ILE A 139 -8.55 22.19 0.42
C ILE A 139 -7.07 21.72 0.40
N PRO A 140 -6.12 22.41 -0.27
CA PRO A 140 -4.71 22.01 -0.25
C PRO A 140 -4.09 21.96 1.15
N LEU A 141 -4.46 22.89 2.04
CA LEU A 141 -3.98 22.89 3.41
C LEU A 141 -4.47 21.65 4.17
N TYR A 142 -5.79 21.44 4.19
CA TYR A 142 -6.38 20.29 4.88
C TYR A 142 -5.89 18.95 4.32
N ASN A 143 -5.79 18.80 2.99
CA ASN A 143 -5.27 17.58 2.38
C ASN A 143 -3.78 17.35 2.71
N SER A 144 -2.97 18.41 2.83
CA SER A 144 -1.58 18.30 3.27
C SER A 144 -1.48 17.84 4.73
N ILE A 145 -2.30 18.40 5.61
CA ILE A 145 -2.37 18.01 7.03
C ILE A 145 -2.85 16.57 7.17
N ILE A 146 -3.97 16.20 6.52
CA ILE A 146 -4.53 14.84 6.54
C ILE A 146 -3.48 13.84 6.05
N ARG A 147 -2.79 14.12 4.94
CA ARG A 147 -1.71 13.27 4.42
C ARG A 147 -0.61 13.04 5.46
N PHE A 148 -0.18 14.09 6.16
CA PHE A 148 0.82 13.98 7.23
C PHE A 148 0.31 13.12 8.40
N CYS A 149 -0.91 13.39 8.88
CA CYS A 149 -1.53 12.65 9.97
C CYS A 149 -1.73 11.16 9.63
N CYS A 150 -2.20 10.86 8.42
CA CYS A 150 -2.39 9.51 7.89
C CYS A 150 -1.08 8.72 7.79
N GLY A 151 0.06 9.40 7.61
CA GLY A 151 1.38 8.78 7.56
C GLY A 151 1.89 8.25 8.91
N ARG A 152 1.27 8.64 10.03
CA ARG A 152 1.77 8.34 11.38
C ARG A 152 0.80 7.50 12.18
N LYS A 153 1.33 6.68 13.09
CA LYS A 153 0.50 5.83 13.97
C LYS A 153 -0.32 6.65 14.96
N PHE A 154 0.31 7.60 15.63
CA PHE A 154 -0.29 8.36 16.73
C PHE A 154 -1.19 9.51 16.26
N LEU A 155 -0.96 10.06 15.06
CA LEU A 155 -1.76 11.17 14.53
C LEU A 155 -2.96 10.74 13.70
N PHE A 156 -3.22 9.44 13.58
CA PHE A 156 -4.30 8.94 12.73
C PHE A 156 -5.67 9.52 13.11
N ASN A 157 -5.97 9.63 14.42
CA ASN A 157 -7.23 10.21 14.88
C ASN A 157 -7.32 11.70 14.53
N ARG A 158 -6.20 12.43 14.57
CA ARG A 158 -6.14 13.85 14.16
C ARG A 158 -6.52 14.05 12.69
N ALA A 159 -6.26 13.08 11.81
CA ALA A 159 -6.72 13.15 10.43
C ALA A 159 -8.25 13.25 10.33
N PHE A 160 -8.98 12.55 11.19
CA PHE A 160 -10.44 12.61 11.25
C PHE A 160 -10.95 13.89 11.92
N ASP A 161 -10.22 14.46 12.87
CA ASP A 161 -10.55 15.77 13.45
C ASP A 161 -10.46 16.88 12.39
N VAL A 162 -9.39 16.87 11.60
CA VAL A 162 -9.19 17.80 10.48
C VAL A 162 -10.26 17.61 9.40
N TYR A 163 -10.57 16.36 9.05
CA TYR A 163 -11.64 16.04 8.11
C TYR A 163 -13.02 16.52 8.60
N LYS A 164 -13.35 16.33 9.89
CA LYS A 164 -14.61 16.84 10.47
C LYS A 164 -14.68 18.37 10.41
N LYS A 165 -13.56 19.05 10.71
CA LYS A 165 -13.48 20.51 10.58
C LYS A 165 -13.73 20.96 9.15
N MET A 166 -13.11 20.28 8.18
CA MET A 166 -13.33 20.53 6.75
C MET A 166 -14.80 20.33 6.38
N LEU A 167 -15.43 19.23 6.80
CA LEU A 167 -16.84 18.94 6.50
C LEU A 167 -17.81 20.02 7.01
N ASN A 168 -17.54 20.55 8.20
CA ASN A 168 -18.33 21.60 8.86
C ASN A 168 -18.11 23.00 8.28
N SER A 169 -17.06 23.21 7.49
CA SER A 169 -16.82 24.49 6.82
C SER A 169 -17.74 24.65 5.60
N ASN A 170 -18.25 25.86 5.37
CA ASN A 170 -19.11 26.14 4.21
C ASN A 170 -18.31 26.22 2.91
N ASP A 171 -17.11 26.79 2.97
CA ASP A 171 -16.33 27.15 1.78
C ASP A 171 -15.36 26.04 1.31
N CYS A 172 -15.13 25.01 2.13
CA CYS A 172 -14.12 23.98 1.84
C CYS A 172 -14.66 22.57 2.07
N LYS A 173 -15.21 21.94 1.02
CA LYS A 173 -15.71 20.56 1.11
C LYS A 173 -14.63 19.52 0.76
N PRO A 174 -14.65 18.34 1.42
CA PRO A 174 -13.76 17.23 1.07
C PRO A 174 -13.87 16.84 -0.40
N ASN A 175 -12.73 16.57 -1.04
CA ASN A 175 -12.67 16.12 -2.43
C ASN A 175 -12.22 14.66 -2.52
N LEU A 176 -12.11 14.13 -3.75
CA LEU A 176 -11.67 12.75 -3.99
C LEU A 176 -10.31 12.45 -3.36
N GLU A 177 -9.37 13.40 -3.40
CA GLU A 177 -8.06 13.25 -2.76
C GLU A 177 -8.20 13.08 -1.24
N THR A 178 -9.05 13.88 -0.58
CA THR A 178 -9.33 13.77 0.86
C THR A 178 -9.79 12.35 1.21
N TYR A 179 -10.80 11.84 0.49
CA TYR A 179 -11.33 10.49 0.73
C TYR A 179 -10.30 9.40 0.43
N SER A 180 -9.54 9.52 -0.66
CA SER A 180 -8.47 8.58 -1.02
C SER A 180 -7.39 8.47 0.07
N LEU A 181 -6.97 9.60 0.65
CA LEU A 181 -6.03 9.64 1.77
C LEU A 181 -6.58 8.90 3.00
N LEU A 182 -7.83 9.18 3.38
CA LEU A 182 -8.47 8.58 4.54
C LEU A 182 -8.69 7.08 4.36
N PHE A 183 -9.22 6.62 3.22
CA PHE A 183 -9.40 5.19 2.92
C PHE A 183 -8.07 4.44 2.91
N ASN A 184 -7.03 5.00 2.28
CA ASN A 184 -5.70 4.39 2.27
C ASN A 184 -5.16 4.24 3.70
N SER A 185 -5.30 5.29 4.52
CA SER A 185 -4.83 5.27 5.90
C SER A 185 -5.56 4.24 6.77
N LEU A 186 -6.86 4.07 6.57
CA LEU A 186 -7.67 3.03 7.22
C LEU A 186 -7.18 1.64 6.81
N LEU A 187 -7.06 1.37 5.52
CA LEU A 187 -6.67 0.05 5.00
C LEU A 187 -5.25 -0.36 5.39
N ARG A 188 -4.32 0.58 5.62
CA ARG A 188 -2.99 0.26 6.17
C ARG A 188 -3.06 -0.34 7.57
N ARG A 189 -4.16 -0.14 8.30
CA ARG A 189 -4.39 -0.72 9.63
C ARG A 189 -5.06 -2.10 9.57
N PHE A 190 -5.47 -2.58 8.39
CA PHE A 190 -6.13 -3.87 8.22
C PHE A 190 -5.09 -5.00 8.28
N ASN A 191 -4.60 -5.28 9.49
CA ASN A 191 -3.64 -6.33 9.77
C ASN A 191 -4.32 -7.63 10.22
N LYS A 192 -4.98 -7.62 11.38
CA LYS A 192 -5.68 -8.74 11.99
C LYS A 192 -7.19 -8.57 11.79
N LEU A 193 -7.91 -9.68 11.68
CA LEU A 193 -9.35 -9.69 11.37
C LEU A 193 -10.19 -8.87 12.38
N ASN A 194 -9.91 -9.03 13.69
CA ASN A 194 -10.58 -8.26 14.75
C ASN A 194 -10.41 -6.74 14.60
N VAL A 195 -9.21 -6.29 14.21
CA VAL A 195 -8.92 -4.88 13.94
C VAL A 195 -9.64 -4.39 12.68
N CYS A 196 -9.77 -5.25 11.65
CA CYS A 196 -10.46 -4.91 10.41
C CYS A 196 -11.93 -4.54 10.66
N TYR A 197 -12.65 -5.29 11.52
CA TYR A 197 -14.05 -4.99 11.86
C TYR A 197 -14.23 -3.62 12.52
N VAL A 198 -13.31 -3.22 13.41
CA VAL A 198 -13.35 -1.89 14.06
C VAL A 198 -13.26 -0.78 13.00
N TYR A 199 -12.32 -0.90 12.06
CA TYR A 199 -12.14 0.11 11.00
C TYR A 199 -13.15 -0.01 9.86
N LEU A 200 -13.86 -1.13 9.72
CA LEU A 200 -14.92 -1.29 8.72
C LEU A 200 -16.06 -0.30 8.96
N HIS A 201 -16.40 -0.01 10.22
CA HIS A 201 -17.37 1.04 10.55
C HIS A 201 -16.94 2.42 10.04
N ALA A 202 -15.65 2.75 10.14
CA ALA A 202 -15.11 4.00 9.61
C ALA A 202 -15.15 4.02 8.07
N VAL A 203 -14.82 2.91 7.40
CA VAL A 203 -14.95 2.77 5.93
C VAL A 203 -16.40 2.97 5.48
N ARG A 204 -17.36 2.33 6.15
CA ARG A 204 -18.81 2.50 5.90
C ARG A 204 -19.25 3.95 6.07
N SER A 205 -18.84 4.59 7.17
CA SER A 205 -19.16 5.98 7.47
C SER A 205 -18.61 6.93 6.40
N LEU A 206 -17.32 6.79 6.05
CA LEU A 206 -16.70 7.60 5.00
C LEU A 206 -17.34 7.38 3.64
N THR A 207 -17.71 6.14 3.29
CA THR A 207 -18.40 5.84 2.02
C THR A 207 -19.76 6.55 1.95
N LYS A 208 -20.54 6.54 3.05
CA LYS A 208 -21.81 7.26 3.12
C LYS A 208 -21.62 8.77 3.02
N GLN A 209 -20.62 9.32 3.72
CA GLN A 209 -20.32 10.76 3.68
C GLN A 209 -19.80 11.23 2.32
N MET A 210 -19.01 10.41 1.62
CA MET A 210 -18.56 10.68 0.26
C MET A 210 -19.75 10.78 -0.71
N LYS A 211 -20.69 9.83 -0.63
CA LYS A 211 -21.94 9.86 -1.41
C LYS A 211 -22.79 11.09 -1.07
N ALA A 212 -22.97 11.40 0.22
CA ALA A 212 -23.74 12.57 0.67
C ALA A 212 -23.11 13.91 0.25
N SER A 213 -21.78 13.96 0.11
CA SER A 213 -21.05 15.14 -0.36
C SER A 213 -21.01 15.25 -1.88
N GLY A 214 -21.62 14.32 -2.63
CA GLY A 214 -21.63 14.31 -4.08
C GLY A 214 -20.27 14.01 -4.74
N VAL A 215 -19.30 13.48 -3.98
CA VAL A 215 -17.97 13.15 -4.52
C VAL A 215 -18.03 11.78 -5.17
N ILE A 216 -17.82 11.74 -6.49
CA ILE A 216 -17.82 10.49 -7.26
C ILE A 216 -16.48 9.76 -7.02
N PRO A 217 -16.51 8.48 -6.58
CA PRO A 217 -15.30 7.71 -6.37
C PRO A 217 -14.69 7.25 -7.70
N ASP A 218 -13.36 7.19 -7.75
CA ASP A 218 -12.63 6.57 -8.84
C ASP A 218 -12.42 5.06 -8.59
N THR A 219 -11.93 4.35 -9.60
CA THR A 219 -11.64 2.91 -9.51
C THR A 219 -10.74 2.57 -8.33
N PHE A 220 -9.82 3.46 -7.97
CA PHE A 220 -8.90 3.27 -6.85
C PHE A 220 -9.64 3.26 -5.51
N VAL A 221 -10.49 4.26 -5.24
CA VAL A 221 -11.29 4.33 -4.01
C VAL A 221 -12.31 3.20 -3.96
N VAL A 222 -12.97 2.86 -5.06
CA VAL A 222 -13.93 1.74 -5.06
C VAL A 222 -13.23 0.43 -4.74
N ASN A 223 -12.05 0.18 -5.31
CA ASN A 223 -11.24 -1.00 -4.99
C ASN A 223 -10.81 -1.04 -3.52
N MET A 224 -10.54 0.11 -2.90
CA MET A 224 -10.28 0.19 -1.46
C MET A 224 -11.48 -0.26 -0.63
N ILE A 225 -12.69 0.19 -1.00
CA ILE A 225 -13.92 -0.17 -0.31
C ILE A 225 -14.20 -1.68 -0.48
N ILE A 226 -14.07 -2.21 -1.70
CA ILE A 226 -14.20 -3.66 -1.98
C ILE A 226 -13.21 -4.47 -1.14
N LYS A 227 -11.94 -4.05 -1.11
CA LYS A 227 -10.90 -4.70 -0.30
C LYS A 227 -11.25 -4.73 1.19
N ALA A 228 -11.82 -3.64 1.71
CA ALA A 228 -12.21 -3.54 3.11
C ALA A 228 -13.31 -4.56 3.46
N TYR A 229 -14.37 -4.62 2.66
CA TYR A 229 -15.46 -5.59 2.85
C TYR A 229 -14.99 -7.04 2.68
N ALA A 230 -14.20 -7.31 1.63
CA ALA A 230 -13.66 -8.65 1.37
C ALA A 230 -12.78 -9.15 2.54
N LYS A 231 -11.88 -8.29 3.07
CA LYS A 231 -11.05 -8.64 4.24
C LYS A 231 -11.85 -8.90 5.52
N CYS A 232 -13.05 -8.33 5.64
CA CYS A 232 -13.94 -8.55 6.79
C CYS A 232 -14.99 -9.65 6.52
N LEU A 233 -14.83 -10.41 5.42
CA LEU A 233 -15.73 -11.48 4.99
C LEU A 233 -17.19 -11.02 4.79
N GLU A 234 -17.41 -9.72 4.58
CA GLU A 234 -18.69 -9.13 4.19
C GLU A 234 -18.83 -9.13 2.66
N VAL A 235 -18.73 -10.33 2.09
CA VAL A 235 -18.62 -10.53 0.63
C VAL A 235 -19.84 -10.06 -0.15
N ASP A 236 -21.03 -10.06 0.45
CA ASP A 236 -22.26 -9.58 -0.22
C ASP A 236 -22.21 -8.07 -0.45
N GLU A 237 -21.71 -7.32 0.53
CA GLU A 237 -21.45 -5.88 0.39
C GLU A 237 -20.31 -5.63 -0.62
N ALA A 238 -19.25 -6.46 -0.61
CA ALA A 238 -18.18 -6.36 -1.59
C ALA A 238 -18.70 -6.55 -3.03
N ILE A 239 -19.57 -7.54 -3.26
CA ILE A 239 -20.23 -7.79 -4.56
C ILE A 239 -21.16 -6.62 -4.93
N ARG A 240 -21.91 -6.07 -3.97
CA ARG A 240 -22.77 -4.90 -4.23
C ARG A 240 -21.93 -3.72 -4.72
N VAL A 241 -20.85 -3.39 -4.02
CA VAL A 241 -19.96 -2.28 -4.38
C VAL A 241 -19.28 -2.53 -5.73
N PHE A 242 -18.90 -3.77 -6.04
CA PHE A 242 -18.37 -4.13 -7.35
C PHE A 242 -19.36 -3.88 -8.49
N ARG A 243 -20.64 -4.24 -8.29
CA ARG A 243 -21.70 -3.99 -9.28
C ARG A 243 -22.01 -2.49 -9.41
N GLU A 244 -21.84 -1.71 -8.35
CA GLU A 244 -21.98 -0.25 -8.38
C GLU A 244 -20.86 0.44 -9.18
N MET A 245 -19.73 -0.22 -9.51
CA MET A 245 -18.59 0.41 -10.21
C MET A 245 -19.00 1.11 -11.51
N GLY A 246 -19.84 0.46 -12.33
CA GLY A 246 -20.31 1.04 -13.59
C GLY A 246 -21.16 2.30 -13.40
N LEU A 247 -21.86 2.43 -12.27
CA LEU A 247 -22.65 3.64 -11.95
C LEU A 247 -21.76 4.85 -11.69
N TYR A 248 -20.51 4.63 -11.28
CA TYR A 248 -19.50 5.68 -11.10
C TYR A 248 -18.64 5.90 -12.36
N GLY A 249 -18.94 5.22 -13.48
CA GLY A 249 -18.10 5.22 -14.68
C GLY A 249 -16.74 4.53 -14.45
N CYS A 250 -16.65 3.64 -13.47
CA CYS A 250 -15.44 2.90 -13.14
C CYS A 250 -15.49 1.49 -13.72
N GLU A 251 -14.41 1.09 -14.38
CA GLU A 251 -14.27 -0.28 -14.90
C GLU A 251 -13.58 -1.20 -13.87
N PRO A 252 -14.10 -2.42 -13.64
CA PRO A 252 -13.43 -3.44 -12.86
C PRO A 252 -12.05 -3.80 -13.43
N ASN A 253 -11.09 -4.02 -12.55
CA ASN A 253 -9.74 -4.44 -12.93
C ASN A 253 -9.28 -5.67 -12.14
N ALA A 254 -8.03 -6.09 -12.36
CA ALA A 254 -7.46 -7.26 -11.70
C ALA A 254 -7.57 -7.23 -10.17
N TYR A 255 -7.51 -6.04 -9.55
CA TYR A 255 -7.67 -5.89 -8.10
C TYR A 255 -9.13 -6.09 -7.67
N SER A 256 -10.09 -5.51 -8.40
CA SER A 256 -11.53 -5.63 -8.11
C SER A 256 -11.95 -7.11 -8.04
N PHE A 257 -11.61 -7.87 -9.09
CA PHE A 257 -11.85 -9.31 -9.16
C PHE A 257 -11.09 -10.08 -8.08
N GLY A 258 -9.79 -9.81 -7.96
CA GLY A 258 -8.92 -10.54 -7.04
C GLY A 258 -9.35 -10.40 -5.57
N TYR A 259 -9.85 -9.24 -5.16
CA TYR A 259 -10.36 -9.03 -3.80
C TYR A 259 -11.64 -9.81 -3.53
N ILE A 260 -12.57 -9.86 -4.49
CA ILE A 260 -13.85 -10.57 -4.32
C ILE A 260 -13.66 -12.07 -4.35
N ALA A 261 -12.91 -12.59 -5.33
CA ALA A 261 -12.61 -14.01 -5.43
C ALA A 261 -11.94 -14.51 -4.14
N LYS A 262 -10.93 -13.78 -3.65
CA LYS A 262 -10.27 -14.05 -2.38
C LYS A 262 -11.25 -14.04 -1.20
N GLY A 263 -12.04 -12.98 -1.03
CA GLY A 263 -12.96 -12.86 0.11
C GLY A 263 -14.05 -13.94 0.11
N LEU A 264 -14.55 -14.33 -1.06
CA LEU A 264 -15.52 -15.42 -1.22
C LEU A 264 -14.94 -16.76 -0.81
N CYS A 265 -13.74 -17.10 -1.29
CA CYS A 265 -13.03 -18.32 -0.89
C CYS A 265 -12.71 -18.35 0.61
N GLU A 266 -12.22 -17.24 1.19
CA GLU A 266 -11.96 -17.13 2.64
C GLU A 266 -13.24 -17.27 3.48
N LYS A 267 -14.41 -16.89 2.95
CA LYS A 267 -15.72 -17.08 3.61
C LYS A 267 -16.28 -18.51 3.43
N GLY A 268 -15.70 -19.32 2.55
CA GLY A 268 -16.22 -20.65 2.19
C GLY A 268 -17.31 -20.65 1.10
N ARG A 269 -17.45 -19.57 0.33
CA ARG A 269 -18.31 -19.52 -0.88
C ARG A 269 -17.47 -19.80 -2.13
N VAL A 270 -16.79 -20.95 -2.14
CA VAL A 270 -15.72 -21.25 -3.11
C VAL A 270 -16.24 -21.25 -4.55
N ASP A 271 -17.40 -21.80 -4.85
CA ASP A 271 -17.97 -21.78 -6.22
C ASP A 271 -18.15 -20.37 -6.78
N GLN A 272 -18.63 -19.43 -5.96
CA GLN A 272 -18.75 -18.04 -6.38
C GLN A 272 -17.38 -17.39 -6.53
N GLY A 273 -16.44 -17.71 -5.63
CA GLY A 273 -15.05 -17.26 -5.74
C GLY A 273 -14.39 -17.72 -7.04
N LEU A 274 -14.61 -18.98 -7.42
CA LEU A 274 -14.18 -19.54 -8.70
C LEU A 274 -14.86 -18.88 -9.90
N GLY A 275 -16.14 -18.52 -9.79
CA GLY A 275 -16.85 -17.75 -10.81
C GLY A 275 -16.14 -16.42 -11.11
N PHE A 276 -15.84 -15.64 -10.07
CA PHE A 276 -15.08 -14.39 -10.22
C PHE A 276 -13.65 -14.62 -10.73
N TYR A 277 -13.00 -15.71 -10.34
CA TYR A 277 -11.68 -16.09 -10.86
C TYR A 277 -11.71 -16.41 -12.37
N ARG A 278 -12.71 -17.17 -12.83
CA ARG A 278 -12.86 -17.49 -14.26
C ARG A 278 -13.17 -16.24 -15.08
N GLU A 279 -14.11 -15.41 -14.63
CA GLU A 279 -14.41 -14.13 -15.30
C GLU A 279 -13.17 -13.23 -15.37
N MET A 280 -12.37 -13.18 -14.30
CA MET A 280 -11.09 -12.46 -14.28
C MET A 280 -10.14 -12.97 -15.38
N ARG A 281 -10.03 -14.29 -15.54
CA ARG A 281 -9.20 -14.93 -16.57
C ARG A 281 -9.72 -14.70 -17.98
N GLU A 282 -11.03 -14.79 -18.19
CA GLU A 282 -11.68 -14.55 -19.49
C GLU A 282 -11.47 -13.10 -19.97
N LYS A 283 -11.46 -12.14 -19.04
CA LYS A 283 -11.12 -10.73 -19.32
C LYS A 283 -9.61 -10.47 -19.49
N GLY A 284 -8.78 -11.52 -19.47
CA GLY A 284 -7.34 -11.42 -19.65
C GLY A 284 -6.57 -10.89 -18.43
N PHE A 285 -7.21 -10.78 -17.26
CA PHE A 285 -6.53 -10.35 -16.05
C PHE A 285 -5.77 -11.53 -15.41
N VAL A 286 -4.55 -11.24 -14.96
CA VAL A 286 -3.69 -12.21 -14.28
C VAL A 286 -3.95 -12.15 -12.77
N PRO A 287 -4.41 -13.25 -12.13
CA PRO A 287 -4.63 -13.29 -10.67
C PRO A 287 -3.36 -12.97 -9.89
N SER A 288 -3.49 -12.42 -8.68
CA SER A 288 -2.32 -12.22 -7.81
C SER A 288 -1.86 -13.55 -7.20
N THR A 289 -0.59 -13.66 -6.79
CA THR A 289 -0.07 -14.82 -6.03
C THR A 289 -0.98 -15.15 -4.83
N SER A 290 -1.40 -14.11 -4.08
CA SER A 290 -2.30 -14.29 -2.94
C SER A 290 -3.68 -14.82 -3.31
N THR A 291 -4.18 -14.49 -4.50
CA THR A 291 -5.46 -14.98 -5.00
C THR A 291 -5.36 -16.46 -5.36
N PHE A 292 -4.28 -16.87 -6.04
CA PHE A 292 -4.01 -18.28 -6.35
C PHE A 292 -3.96 -19.13 -5.08
N VAL A 293 -3.10 -18.76 -4.13
CA VAL A 293 -2.92 -19.49 -2.87
C VAL A 293 -4.26 -19.74 -2.18
N ILE A 294 -5.10 -18.72 -2.08
CA ILE A 294 -6.37 -18.82 -1.36
C ILE A 294 -7.37 -19.70 -2.08
N ILE A 295 -7.45 -19.60 -3.42
CA ILE A 295 -8.35 -20.46 -4.19
C ILE A 295 -7.89 -21.92 -4.09
N VAL A 296 -6.60 -22.20 -4.27
CA VAL A 296 -6.01 -23.54 -4.16
C VAL A 296 -6.28 -24.14 -2.78
N CYS A 297 -5.97 -23.41 -1.71
CA CYS A 297 -6.25 -23.87 -0.34
C CYS A 297 -7.75 -24.09 -0.11
N SER A 298 -8.62 -23.19 -0.58
CA SER A 298 -10.06 -23.32 -0.40
C SER A 298 -10.64 -24.54 -1.11
N LEU A 299 -10.17 -24.83 -2.32
CA LEU A 299 -10.55 -26.03 -3.08
C LEU A 299 -10.09 -27.31 -2.37
N ALA A 300 -8.85 -27.32 -1.89
CA ALA A 300 -8.31 -28.46 -1.15
C ALA A 300 -9.10 -28.72 0.15
N MET A 301 -9.48 -27.66 0.86
CA MET A 301 -10.33 -27.77 2.07
C MET A 301 -11.76 -28.24 1.76
N GLU A 302 -12.30 -27.95 0.58
CA GLU A 302 -13.58 -28.49 0.08
C GLU A 302 -13.46 -29.88 -0.55
N ARG A 303 -12.31 -30.55 -0.45
CA ARG A 303 -12.05 -31.89 -1.05
C ARG A 303 -12.18 -31.92 -2.58
N ARG A 304 -11.93 -30.78 -3.22
CA ARG A 304 -11.87 -30.66 -4.69
C ARG A 304 -10.42 -30.65 -5.14
N LEU A 305 -9.71 -31.74 -4.83
CA LEU A 305 -8.26 -31.82 -4.95
C LEU A 305 -7.79 -31.75 -6.40
N GLU A 306 -8.56 -32.27 -7.36
CA GLU A 306 -8.24 -32.17 -8.78
C GLU A 306 -8.17 -30.72 -9.25
N ASP A 307 -9.19 -29.91 -8.93
CA ASP A 307 -9.24 -28.48 -9.25
C ASP A 307 -8.09 -27.73 -8.55
N ALA A 308 -7.78 -28.10 -7.30
CA ALA A 308 -6.70 -27.50 -6.53
C ALA A 308 -5.33 -27.77 -7.16
N ILE A 309 -5.08 -29.01 -7.61
CA ILE A 309 -3.82 -29.42 -8.26
C ILE A 309 -3.67 -28.74 -9.63
N GLU A 310 -4.75 -28.64 -10.40
CA GLU A 310 -4.73 -27.92 -11.68
C GLU A 310 -4.33 -26.46 -11.49
N LEU A 311 -4.94 -25.77 -10.53
CA LEU A 311 -4.61 -24.37 -10.22
C LEU A 311 -3.22 -24.20 -9.61
N LEU A 312 -2.76 -25.17 -8.81
CA LEU A 312 -1.39 -25.19 -8.30
C LEU A 312 -0.37 -25.25 -9.45
N PHE A 313 -0.65 -26.07 -10.47
CA PHE A 313 0.21 -26.15 -11.66
C PHE A 313 0.10 -24.94 -12.57
N ASP A 314 -1.07 -24.31 -12.73
CA ASP A 314 -1.20 -23.02 -13.44
C ASP A 314 -0.36 -21.93 -12.74
N MET A 315 -0.40 -21.89 -11.40
CA MET A 315 0.41 -20.96 -10.60
C MET A 315 1.91 -21.17 -10.86
N LEU A 316 2.38 -22.41 -10.87
CA LEU A 316 3.78 -22.75 -11.18
C LEU A 316 4.16 -22.47 -12.63
N GLY A 317 3.26 -22.72 -13.58
CA GLY A 317 3.45 -22.39 -14.99
C GLY A 317 3.64 -20.88 -15.23
N GLN A 318 3.06 -20.05 -14.37
CA GLN A 318 3.23 -18.59 -14.37
C GLN A 318 4.46 -18.12 -13.58
N SER A 319 5.40 -19.02 -13.25
CA SER A 319 6.61 -18.74 -12.46
C SER A 319 6.31 -18.13 -11.08
N ARG A 320 5.18 -18.51 -10.47
CA ARG A 320 4.81 -18.10 -9.11
C ARG A 320 4.92 -19.30 -8.21
N SER A 321 5.80 -19.21 -7.23
CA SER A 321 5.99 -20.27 -6.23
C SER A 321 4.93 -20.17 -5.13
N PRO A 322 4.17 -21.25 -4.89
CA PRO A 322 3.33 -21.42 -3.71
C PRO A 322 4.18 -21.40 -2.43
N ASP A 323 3.60 -20.95 -1.32
CA ASP A 323 4.26 -21.05 -0.03
C ASP A 323 4.15 -22.47 0.56
N HIS A 324 4.94 -22.74 1.61
CA HIS A 324 4.94 -24.04 2.31
C HIS A 324 3.53 -24.46 2.75
N LEU A 325 2.73 -23.51 3.25
CA LEU A 325 1.36 -23.78 3.69
C LEU A 325 0.46 -24.22 2.54
N THR A 326 0.59 -23.62 1.37
CA THR A 326 -0.19 -23.98 0.18
C THR A 326 0.09 -25.41 -0.24
N TYR A 327 1.38 -25.78 -0.34
CA TYR A 327 1.77 -27.15 -0.64
C TYR A 327 1.25 -28.13 0.39
N LYS A 328 1.50 -27.83 1.68
CA LYS A 328 1.03 -28.66 2.79
C LYS A 328 -0.47 -28.90 2.68
N THR A 329 -1.28 -27.85 2.52
CA THR A 329 -2.75 -27.96 2.46
C THR A 329 -3.23 -28.95 1.39
N VAL A 330 -2.66 -28.92 0.18
CA VAL A 330 -3.05 -29.85 -0.90
C VAL A 330 -2.58 -31.28 -0.60
N LEU A 331 -1.34 -31.43 -0.13
CA LEU A 331 -0.74 -32.72 0.20
C LEU A 331 -1.47 -33.42 1.35
N GLU A 332 -1.77 -32.69 2.43
CA GLU A 332 -2.57 -33.22 3.53
C GLU A 332 -3.99 -33.60 3.08
N GLY A 333 -4.56 -32.83 2.15
CA GLY A 333 -5.85 -33.13 1.54
C GLY A 333 -5.85 -34.52 0.86
N LEU A 334 -4.83 -34.81 0.05
CA LEU A 334 -4.66 -36.11 -0.60
C LEU A 334 -4.46 -37.25 0.41
N CYS A 335 -3.62 -37.05 1.44
CA CYS A 335 -3.40 -38.05 2.47
C CYS A 335 -4.69 -38.38 3.24
N ARG A 336 -5.50 -37.37 3.59
CA ARG A 336 -6.78 -37.56 4.29
C ARG A 336 -7.82 -38.32 3.46
N GLU A 337 -7.70 -38.31 2.13
CA GLU A 337 -8.52 -39.13 1.23
C GLU A 337 -7.94 -40.54 0.98
N GLY A 338 -6.82 -40.88 1.62
CA GLY A 338 -6.12 -42.16 1.42
C GLY A 338 -5.29 -42.21 0.13
N ARG A 339 -5.12 -41.09 -0.57
CA ARG A 339 -4.38 -40.99 -1.84
C ARG A 339 -2.90 -40.66 -1.61
N VAL A 340 -2.27 -41.46 -0.76
CA VAL A 340 -0.91 -41.20 -0.26
C VAL A 340 0.12 -41.21 -1.40
N ASP A 341 0.06 -42.19 -2.29
CA ASP A 341 1.00 -42.30 -3.42
C ASP A 341 0.94 -41.07 -4.33
N GLU A 342 -0.27 -40.58 -4.62
CA GLU A 342 -0.48 -39.34 -5.39
C GLU A 342 0.11 -38.11 -4.69
N ALA A 343 0.10 -38.07 -3.36
CA ALA A 343 0.69 -36.98 -2.58
C ALA A 343 2.22 -36.95 -2.72
N PHE A 344 2.88 -38.10 -2.67
CA PHE A 344 4.34 -38.19 -2.92
C PHE A 344 4.69 -37.82 -4.37
N GLU A 345 3.94 -38.35 -5.35
CA GLU A 345 4.14 -38.01 -6.76
C GLU A 345 3.96 -36.50 -7.02
N LEU A 346 2.95 -35.89 -6.39
CA LEU A 346 2.69 -34.45 -6.50
C LEU A 346 3.84 -33.62 -5.91
N LEU A 347 4.38 -34.00 -4.75
CA LEU A 347 5.50 -33.29 -4.14
C LEU A 347 6.75 -33.31 -5.03
N ASP A 348 7.06 -34.47 -5.62
CA ASP A 348 8.18 -34.63 -6.56
C ASP A 348 7.99 -33.77 -7.81
N GLU A 349 6.77 -33.75 -8.36
CA GLU A 349 6.46 -32.95 -9.54
C GLU A 349 6.53 -31.44 -9.24
N CYS A 350 6.04 -31.04 -8.06
CA CYS A 350 6.16 -29.67 -7.59
C CYS A 350 7.63 -29.26 -7.45
N LYS A 351 8.50 -30.14 -6.94
CA LYS A 351 9.95 -29.89 -6.83
C LYS A 351 10.62 -29.73 -8.20
N LYS A 352 10.17 -30.47 -9.22
CA LYS A 352 10.69 -30.36 -10.59
C LYS A 352 10.26 -29.06 -11.28
N ARG A 353 9.03 -28.61 -11.02
CA ARG A 353 8.45 -27.40 -11.64
C ARG A 353 8.82 -26.11 -10.92
N ASP A 354 8.91 -26.15 -9.60
CA ASP A 354 9.26 -25.00 -8.76
C ASP A 354 10.77 -24.94 -8.51
N VAL A 355 11.47 -24.18 -9.35
CA VAL A 355 12.90 -23.92 -9.23
C VAL A 355 13.24 -23.21 -7.91
N SER A 356 12.29 -22.49 -7.32
CA SER A 356 12.50 -21.74 -6.08
C SER A 356 12.21 -22.54 -4.81
N MET A 357 11.60 -23.73 -4.93
CA MET A 357 11.39 -24.62 -3.79
C MET A 357 12.74 -25.06 -3.23
N GLY A 358 13.14 -24.47 -2.10
CA GLY A 358 14.39 -24.82 -1.42
C GLY A 358 14.40 -26.27 -0.94
N GLU A 359 15.59 -26.85 -0.80
CA GLU A 359 15.76 -28.21 -0.27
C GLU A 359 15.19 -28.36 1.15
N LYS A 360 15.27 -27.29 1.97
CA LYS A 360 14.66 -27.25 3.30
C LYS A 360 13.14 -27.39 3.25
N THR A 361 12.47 -26.65 2.36
CA THR A 361 11.01 -26.69 2.19
C THR A 361 10.56 -28.08 1.74
N TYR A 362 11.25 -28.65 0.76
CA TYR A 362 10.99 -30.01 0.28
C TYR A 362 11.13 -31.05 1.39
N LYS A 363 12.24 -31.04 2.13
CA LYS A 363 12.46 -31.98 3.26
C LYS A 363 11.41 -31.81 4.35
N SER A 364 10.99 -30.57 4.64
CA SER A 364 9.93 -30.31 5.61
C SER A 364 8.60 -30.91 5.15
N LEU A 365 8.19 -30.67 3.90
CA LEU A 365 6.95 -31.22 3.33
C LEU A 365 6.96 -32.74 3.26
N LEU A 366 8.11 -33.33 2.91
CA LEU A 366 8.29 -34.78 2.89
C LEU A 366 8.14 -35.39 4.29
N ASN A 367 8.71 -34.75 5.31
CA ASN A 367 8.54 -35.18 6.70
C ASN A 367 7.08 -35.00 7.16
N ASP A 368 6.45 -33.86 6.84
CA ASP A 368 5.03 -33.61 7.12
C ASP A 368 4.16 -34.74 6.53
N LEU A 369 4.39 -35.12 5.26
CA LEU A 369 3.72 -36.23 4.60
C LEU A 369 3.92 -37.56 5.34
N TYR A 370 5.15 -37.91 5.70
CA TYR A 370 5.43 -39.17 6.41
C TYR A 370 4.74 -39.26 7.77
N VAL A 371 4.62 -38.12 8.50
CA VAL A 371 3.91 -38.08 9.78
C VAL A 371 2.42 -38.32 9.57
N ILE A 372 1.82 -37.64 8.60
CA ILE A 372 0.37 -37.73 8.34
C ILE A 372 -0.04 -39.10 7.82
N CYS A 373 0.84 -39.81 7.11
CA CYS A 373 0.56 -41.16 6.63
C CYS A 373 0.71 -42.25 7.71
N ARG A 374 1.20 -41.91 8.90
CA ARG A 374 1.37 -42.83 10.05
C ARG A 374 0.24 -42.74 11.08
N GLU A 375 -0.52 -41.66 11.06
CA GLU A 375 -1.77 -41.48 11.84
C GLU A 375 -2.94 -42.11 11.08
#